data_AF-A0A7X4HMK2-F1
#
_entry.id   AF-A0A7X4HMK2-F1
#
_cell.length_a   1.000
_cell.length_b   1.000
_cell.length_c   1.000
_cell.angle_alpha   90.00
_cell.angle_beta   90.00
_cell.angle_gamma   90.00
#
_symmetry.space_group_name_H-M   'P 1'
#
loop_
_entity.id
_entity.type
_entity.pdbx_description
1 polymer ?
#
loop_
_entity_poly.entity_id
_entity_poly.type
_entity_poly.pdbx_seq_one_letter_code
_entity_poly.pdbx_strand_id
1 'polypeptide(L)' 'MKKDKYEDAAERLLINGQYKLINKNVKWMSHSLRSRTKSLMRYQNLNEKEAFKEIVQTTQDALSTTDFKKYYDNNLVS' A
#
# COMPACT_ATOMS: atom_id res chain seq x y z
N MET A 1 4.64 20.31 6.50
CA MET A 1 3.70 19.29 7.04
C MET A 1 4.48 17.99 7.20
N LYS A 2 4.36 17.31 8.33
CA LYS A 2 4.93 15.97 8.52
C LYS A 2 4.22 15.03 7.54
N LYS A 3 4.95 14.34 6.65
CA LYS A 3 4.35 13.36 5.75
C LYS A 3 3.68 12.26 6.57
N ASP A 4 2.51 11.83 6.10
CA ASP A 4 1.79 10.72 6.72
C ASP A 4 2.53 9.40 6.42
N LYS A 5 2.65 8.50 7.42
CA LYS A 5 3.35 7.21 7.27
C LYS A 5 2.82 6.37 6.11
N TYR A 6 1.53 6.53 5.78
CA TYR A 6 0.89 5.85 4.65
C TYR A 6 1.32 6.43 3.30
N GLU A 7 1.55 7.74 3.21
CA GLU A 7 2.09 8.37 1.99
C GLU A 7 3.55 7.95 1.77
N ASP A 8 4.37 7.95 2.84
CA ASP A 8 5.77 7.51 2.75
C ASP A 8 5.89 6.05 2.29
N ALA A 9 5.05 5.15 2.82
CA ALA A 9 5.02 3.76 2.38
C ALA A 9 4.47 3.61 0.96
N ALA A 10 3.44 4.40 0.60
CA ALA A 10 2.89 4.41 -0.74
C ALA A 10 3.94 4.76 -1.79
N GLU A 11 4.70 5.84 -1.58
CA GLU A 11 5.76 6.26 -2.49
C GLU A 11 6.81 5.17 -2.72
N ARG A 12 7.26 4.50 -1.65
CA ARG A 12 8.23 3.39 -1.73
C ARG A 12 7.67 2.20 -2.51
N LEU A 13 6.43 1.81 -2.22
CA LEU A 13 5.76 0.70 -2.91
C LEU A 13 5.52 1.01 -4.39
N LEU A 14 5.18 2.26 -4.73
CA LEU A 14 5.02 2.68 -6.13
C LEU A 14 6.33 2.59 -6.91
N ILE A 15 7.44 3.04 -6.32
CA ILE A 15 8.77 2.92 -6.93
C ILE A 15 9.13 1.44 -7.13
N ASN A 16 8.95 0.61 -6.09
CA ASN A 16 9.27 -0.83 -6.16
C ASN A 16 8.39 -1.57 -7.17
N GLY A 17 7.12 -1.18 -7.29
CA GLY A 17 6.15 -1.74 -8.25
C GLY A 17 6.30 -1.21 -9.68
N GLN A 18 7.23 -0.26 -9.90
CA GLN A 18 7.45 0.43 -11.17
C GLN A 18 6.22 1.22 -11.67
N TYR A 19 5.52 1.90 -10.77
CA TYR A 19 4.42 2.81 -11.10
C TYR A 19 4.87 4.27 -11.05
N LYS A 20 4.17 5.14 -11.78
CA LYS A 20 4.43 6.59 -11.76
C LYS A 20 4.25 7.17 -10.36
N LEU A 21 5.22 7.97 -9.92
CA LEU A 21 5.16 8.74 -8.68
C LEU A 21 4.37 10.05 -8.87
N ILE A 22 3.06 9.90 -9.10
CA ILE A 22 2.12 11.03 -9.27
C ILE A 22 1.11 11.07 -8.12
N ASN A 23 0.57 12.26 -7.85
CA ASN A 23 -0.37 12.50 -6.74
C ASN A 23 -1.57 11.52 -6.75
N LYS A 24 -2.09 11.18 -7.93
CA LYS A 24 -3.18 10.19 -8.08
C LYS A 24 -2.80 8.82 -7.50
N ASN A 25 -1.64 8.30 -7.88
CA ASN A 25 -1.16 6.99 -7.43
C ASN A 25 -0.82 6.99 -5.95
N VAL A 26 -0.16 8.05 -5.45
CA VAL A 26 0.18 8.19 -4.02
C VAL A 26 -1.09 8.20 -3.16
N LYS A 27 -2.09 9.00 -3.56
CA LYS A 27 -3.38 9.05 -2.85
C LYS A 27 -4.11 7.72 -2.86
N TRP A 28 -4.16 7.05 -4.01
CA TRP A 28 -4.82 5.74 -4.11
C TRP A 28 -4.13 4.69 -3.24
N MET A 29 -2.80 4.57 -3.35
CA MET A 29 -2.02 3.59 -2.58
C MET A 29 -2.09 3.89 -1.09
N SER A 30 -1.94 5.15 -0.67
CA SER A 30 -2.07 5.55 0.74
C SER A 30 -3.45 5.22 1.31
N HIS A 31 -4.53 5.49 0.56
CA HIS A 31 -5.88 5.13 0.97
C HIS A 31 -6.06 3.61 1.10
N SER A 32 -5.57 2.85 0.13
CA SER A 32 -5.61 1.38 0.13
C SER A 32 -4.90 0.79 1.35
N LEU A 33 -3.67 1.24 1.64
CA LEU A 33 -2.90 0.83 2.81
C LEU A 33 -3.66 1.13 4.10
N ARG A 34 -4.19 2.35 4.25
CA ARG A 34 -4.94 2.77 5.45
C ARG A 34 -6.20 1.94 5.68
N SER A 35 -6.97 1.69 4.61
CA SER A 35 -8.20 0.89 4.68
C SER A 35 -7.88 -0.55 5.12
N ARG A 36 -6.88 -1.16 4.48
CA ARG A 36 -6.47 -2.54 4.77
C ARG A 36 -5.84 -2.68 6.16
N THR A 37 -5.07 -1.70 6.64
CA THR A 37 -4.53 -1.71 8.01
C THR A 37 -5.66 -1.69 9.04
N LYS A 38 -6.65 -0.80 8.90
CA LYS A 38 -7.81 -0.75 9.80
C LYS A 38 -8.62 -2.05 9.77
N SER A 39 -8.77 -2.64 8.59
CA SER A 39 -9.45 -3.93 8.42
C SER A 39 -8.71 -5.03 9.18
N LEU A 40 -7.40 -5.15 8.96
CA LEU A 40 -6.57 -6.18 9.58
C LEU A 40 -6.54 -6.07 11.11
N MET A 41 -6.46 -4.84 11.65
CA MET A 41 -6.56 -4.60 13.10
C MET A 41 -7.84 -5.22 13.69
N ARG A 42 -8.98 -5.10 13.00
CA ARG A 42 -10.26 -5.65 13.47
C ARG A 42 -10.31 -7.17 13.35
N TYR A 43 -9.78 -7.73 12.27
CA TYR A 43 -9.84 -9.18 12.02
C TYR A 43 -8.88 -9.98 12.88
N GLN A 44 -7.68 -9.45 13.16
CA GLN A 44 -6.62 -10.17 13.88
C GLN A 44 -6.33 -9.59 15.26
N ASN A 45 -7.09 -8.59 15.72
CA ASN A 45 -6.88 -7.89 16.99
C ASN A 45 -5.44 -7.35 17.15
N LEU A 46 -4.83 -6.90 16.05
CA LEU A 46 -3.49 -6.32 16.02
C LEU A 46 -3.51 -4.83 16.35
N ASN A 47 -2.40 -4.33 16.90
CA ASN A 47 -2.22 -2.88 17.00
C ASN A 47 -1.92 -2.26 15.62
N GLU A 48 -2.07 -0.93 15.50
CA GLU A 48 -1.92 -0.25 14.20
C GLU A 48 -0.51 -0.42 13.60
N LYS A 49 0.53 -0.50 14.44
CA LYS A 49 1.92 -0.64 13.96
C LYS A 49 2.15 -2.02 13.34
N GLU A 50 1.67 -3.07 13.99
CA GLU A 50 1.75 -4.46 13.50
C GLU A 50 0.96 -4.62 12.21
N ALA A 51 -0.31 -4.22 12.22
CA ALA A 51 -1.17 -4.31 11.04
C ALA A 51 -0.64 -3.49 9.87
N PHE A 52 -0.07 -2.30 10.12
CA PHE A 52 0.57 -1.49 9.08
C PHE A 52 1.76 -2.21 8.45
N LYS A 53 2.67 -2.76 9.28
CA LYS A 53 3.84 -3.49 8.81
C LYS A 53 3.44 -4.68 7.94
N GLU A 54 2.45 -5.45 8.36
CA GLU A 54 1.94 -6.60 7.61
C GLU A 54 1.30 -6.19 6.28
N ILE A 55 0.50 -5.13 6.27
CA ILE A 55 -0.11 -4.62 5.02
C ILE A 55 0.93 -4.09 4.04
N VAL A 56 1.99 -3.43 4.52
CA VAL A 56 3.09 -2.98 3.65
C VAL A 56 3.84 -4.18 3.07
N GLN A 57 4.18 -5.18 3.91
CA GLN A 57 4.89 -6.38 3.45
C GLN A 57 4.07 -7.18 2.44
N THR A 58 2.81 -7.47 2.76
CA THR A 58 1.92 -8.21 1.84
C THR A 58 1.66 -7.47 0.53
N THR A 59 1.66 -6.13 0.55
CA THR A 59 1.59 -5.33 -0.67
C THR A 59 2.88 -5.45 -1.49
N GLN A 60 4.04 -5.40 -0.85
CA GLN A 60 5.34 -5.59 -1.51
C GLN A 60 5.42 -6.96 -2.19
N ASP A 61 4.96 -8.02 -1.52
CA ASP A 61 4.94 -9.38 -2.05
C ASP A 61 3.91 -9.55 -3.18
N ALA A 62 2.77 -8.86 -3.09
CA ALA A 62 1.78 -8.84 -4.17
C ALA A 62 2.32 -8.16 -5.44
N LEU A 63 3.13 -7.11 -5.30
CA LEU A 63 3.74 -6.40 -6.44
C LEU A 63 4.81 -7.22 -7.16
N SER A 64 5.43 -8.21 -6.49
CA SER A 64 6.39 -9.13 -7.11
C SER A 64 5.74 -10.37 -7.73
N THR A 65 4.42 -10.57 -7.53
CA THR A 65 3.68 -11.72 -8.05
C THR A 65 2.72 -11.28 -9.16
N THR A 66 2.93 -11.74 -10.39
CA THR A 66 2.17 -11.30 -11.59
C THR A 66 0.65 -11.31 -11.39
N ASP A 67 0.10 -12.38 -10.83
CA ASP A 67 -1.35 -12.53 -10.64
C ASP A 67 -1.92 -11.50 -9.66
N PHE A 68 -1.18 -11.20 -8.59
CA PHE A 68 -1.61 -10.21 -7.60
C PHE A 68 -1.30 -8.78 -8.04
N LYS A 69 -0.24 -8.57 -8.82
CA LYS A 69 0.11 -7.27 -9.40
C LYS A 69 -1.00 -6.73 -10.28
N LYS A 70 -1.75 -7.59 -10.97
CA LYS A 70 -2.90 -7.21 -11.81
C LYS A 70 -3.94 -6.35 -11.07
N TYR A 71 -4.16 -6.58 -9.78
CA TYR A 71 -5.04 -5.73 -8.96
C TYR A 71 -4.55 -4.27 -8.93
N TYR A 72 -3.23 -4.07 -8.83
CA TYR A 72 -2.60 -2.76 -8.78
C TYR A 72 -2.54 -2.12 -10.18
N ASP A 73 -2.23 -2.91 -11.21
CA ASP A 73 -2.19 -2.43 -12.60
C ASP A 73 -3.55 -1.86 -13.06
N ASN A 74 -4.66 -2.42 -12.57
CA ASN A 74 -6.00 -1.92 -12.87
C ASN A 74 -6.35 -0.59 -12.19
N ASN A 75 -5.59 -0.18 -11.17
CA ASN A 75 -5.92 0.97 -10.32
C ASN A 75 -4.86 2.08 -10.35
N LEU A 76 -3.64 1.75 -10.77
CA LEU A 76 -2.49 2.66 -10.77
C LEU A 76 -2.03 2.95 -12.20
N VAL A 77 -1.51 4.15 -12.40
CA VAL A 77 -0.88 4.52 -13.67
C VAL A 77 0.55 4.00 -13.68
N SER A 78 0.85 3.07 -14.59
CA SER A 78 2.22 2.61 -14.89
C SER A 78 3.04 3.67 -15.62
#